data_AF-A0AAW5FIR1-F1
#
_entry.id   AF-A0AAW5FIR1-F1
#
_cell.length_a   1.000
_cell.length_b   1.000
_cell.length_c   1.000
_cell.angle_alpha   90.00
_cell.angle_beta   90.00
_cell.angle_gamma   90.00
#
_symmetry.space_group_name_H-M   'P 1'
#
loop_
_entity.id
_entity.type
_entity.pdbx_description
1 polymer ?
#
loop_
_entity_poly.entity_id
_entity_poly.type
_entity_poly.pdbx_seq_one_letter_code
_entity_poly.pdbx_strand_id
1 'polypeptide(L)'
;RRIVTLLPDRETATVRAWLSKHPAINIVSRDRGGGYGEAAAKALPNAIQVADRWHLMENASAAFLDAVRRSMNRIRTAIGATTINPELLTCAEKLRYQGYLRRQDSHAVITALVSDGVSLKEIVRRTGHSRNLVRQISRGGGTDMFRTRQSTLDGHLPFLDAQWSVGCRNGAELWRRLKGQGFKGSLRVVAEWATRRRRAETISHQQLQKVPAARTIAQLMTTKRDHLTKAETVTLAVIEQNVPMLADAQALVGRFHAMIRKKAEMELEP
;
A
#
# COMPACT_ATOMS: atom_id res chain seq x y z
N ARG A 1 -13.38 31.75 9.42
CA ARG A 1 -14.19 31.52 8.19
C ARG A 1 -15.65 31.57 8.62
N ARG A 2 -16.51 32.29 7.90
CA ARG A 2 -17.97 32.34 8.13
C ARG A 2 -18.66 31.78 6.90
N ILE A 3 -19.65 30.91 7.09
CA ILE A 3 -20.45 30.38 5.99
C ILE A 3 -21.34 31.52 5.47
N VAL A 4 -21.24 31.82 4.17
CA VAL A 4 -22.02 32.88 3.51
C VAL A 4 -23.35 32.33 2.99
N THR A 5 -23.35 31.11 2.47
CA THR A 5 -24.54 30.46 1.93
C THR A 5 -24.38 28.95 1.96
N LEU A 6 -25.50 28.24 2.05
CA LEU A 6 -25.61 26.82 1.76
C LEU A 6 -26.62 26.64 0.62
N LEU A 7 -26.19 26.03 -0.48
CA LEU A 7 -27.07 25.78 -1.61
C LEU A 7 -27.96 24.54 -1.34
N PRO A 8 -29.17 24.47 -1.91
CA PRO A 8 -30.11 23.38 -1.66
C PRO A 8 -29.64 22.04 -2.22
N ASP A 9 -28.76 22.05 -3.23
CA ASP A 9 -28.23 20.86 -3.88
C ASP A 9 -26.82 21.12 -4.45
N ARG A 10 -26.29 20.10 -5.13
CA ARG A 10 -24.98 20.13 -5.81
C ARG A 10 -25.08 20.24 -7.33
N GLU A 11 -26.24 20.56 -7.87
CA GLU A 11 -26.47 20.58 -9.31
C GLU A 11 -25.73 21.74 -9.97
N THR A 12 -25.15 21.48 -11.15
CA THR A 12 -24.38 22.47 -11.91
C THR A 12 -25.20 23.74 -12.19
N ALA A 13 -26.50 23.59 -12.46
CA ALA A 13 -27.41 24.71 -12.70
C ALA A 13 -27.59 25.60 -11.47
N THR A 14 -27.81 25.01 -10.29
CA THR A 14 -27.99 25.71 -9.02
C THR A 14 -26.74 26.51 -8.65
N VAL A 15 -25.57 25.88 -8.76
CA VAL A 15 -24.28 26.53 -8.47
C VAL A 15 -24.02 27.67 -9.45
N ARG A 16 -24.25 27.45 -10.75
CA ARG A 16 -24.06 28.49 -11.78
C ARG A 16 -24.96 29.70 -11.52
N ALA A 17 -26.24 29.47 -11.27
CA ALA A 17 -27.20 30.54 -11.02
C ALA A 17 -26.83 31.39 -9.80
N TRP A 18 -26.29 30.77 -8.76
CA TRP A 18 -25.78 31.48 -7.60
C TRP A 18 -24.52 32.29 -7.95
N LEU A 19 -23.49 31.65 -8.53
CA LEU A 19 -22.24 32.32 -8.89
C LEU A 19 -22.45 33.51 -9.83
N SER A 20 -23.38 33.42 -10.78
CA SER A 20 -23.72 34.52 -11.69
C SER A 20 -24.26 35.77 -10.99
N LYS A 21 -24.85 35.63 -9.81
CA LYS A 21 -25.31 36.76 -8.98
C LYS A 21 -24.20 37.37 -8.13
N HIS A 22 -22.99 36.79 -8.15
CA HIS A 22 -21.86 37.22 -7.34
C HIS A 22 -20.61 37.50 -8.20
N PRO A 23 -20.66 38.49 -9.13
CA PRO A 23 -19.56 38.80 -10.04
C PRO A 23 -18.30 39.34 -9.35
N ALA A 24 -18.43 39.78 -8.08
CA ALA A 24 -17.30 40.23 -7.27
C ALA A 24 -16.36 39.08 -6.82
N ILE A 25 -16.73 37.81 -7.07
CA ILE A 25 -15.87 36.66 -6.76
C ILE A 25 -14.77 36.56 -7.82
N ASN A 26 -13.53 36.86 -7.44
CA ASN A 26 -12.37 36.76 -8.33
C ASN A 26 -11.64 35.41 -8.26
N ILE A 27 -11.81 34.65 -7.17
CA ILE A 27 -11.13 33.36 -6.95
C ILE A 27 -12.14 32.32 -6.47
N VAL A 28 -12.17 31.17 -7.14
CA VAL A 28 -13.02 30.02 -6.79
C VAL A 28 -12.15 28.84 -6.42
N SER A 29 -12.04 28.56 -5.11
CA SER A 29 -11.44 27.32 -4.60
C SER A 29 -12.48 26.20 -4.65
N ARG A 30 -12.25 25.15 -5.43
CA ARG A 30 -13.24 24.09 -5.67
C ARG A 30 -12.65 22.68 -5.67
N ASP A 31 -13.50 21.70 -5.43
CA ASP A 31 -13.17 20.28 -5.56
C ASP A 31 -12.97 19.87 -7.03
N ARG A 32 -12.36 18.71 -7.31
CA ARG A 32 -12.11 18.25 -8.70
C ARG A 32 -13.35 17.69 -9.41
N GLY A 33 -14.53 17.71 -8.79
CA GLY A 33 -15.78 17.34 -9.44
C GLY A 33 -16.10 18.22 -10.66
N GLY A 34 -16.35 17.60 -11.81
CA GLY A 34 -16.52 18.29 -13.10
C GLY A 34 -17.64 19.34 -13.12
N GLY A 35 -18.75 19.09 -12.41
CA GLY A 35 -19.90 19.99 -12.39
C GLY A 35 -19.60 21.38 -11.80
N TYR A 36 -18.79 21.44 -10.74
CA TYR A 36 -18.43 22.73 -10.11
C TYR A 36 -17.50 23.57 -10.99
N GLY A 37 -16.55 22.93 -11.68
CA GLY A 37 -15.64 23.61 -12.59
C GLY A 37 -16.38 24.22 -13.79
N GLU A 38 -17.32 23.47 -14.35
CA GLU A 38 -18.16 23.93 -15.46
C GLU A 38 -19.09 25.08 -15.02
N ALA A 39 -19.75 24.95 -13.86
CA ALA A 39 -20.59 26.01 -13.32
C ALA A 39 -19.81 27.31 -13.11
N ALA A 40 -18.62 27.22 -12.51
CA ALA A 40 -17.75 28.37 -12.27
C ALA A 40 -17.27 29.01 -13.58
N ALA A 41 -16.82 28.22 -14.56
CA ALA A 41 -16.38 28.73 -15.86
C ALA A 41 -17.49 29.47 -16.62
N LYS A 42 -18.72 28.96 -16.55
CA LYS A 42 -19.88 29.58 -17.21
C LYS A 42 -20.44 30.80 -16.47
N ALA A 43 -20.34 30.83 -15.15
CA ALA A 43 -20.88 31.92 -14.33
C ALA A 43 -19.90 33.07 -14.14
N LEU A 44 -18.61 32.76 -14.00
CA LEU A 44 -17.53 33.69 -13.69
C LEU A 44 -16.31 33.40 -14.60
N PRO A 45 -16.36 33.77 -15.89
CA PRO A 45 -15.29 33.44 -16.85
C PRO A 45 -13.92 34.01 -16.49
N ASN A 46 -13.91 35.14 -15.77
CA ASN A 46 -12.70 35.84 -15.36
C ASN A 46 -12.19 35.41 -13.97
N ALA A 47 -12.91 34.54 -13.25
CA ALA A 47 -12.48 34.09 -11.94
C ALA A 47 -11.41 32.99 -12.05
N ILE A 48 -10.36 33.12 -11.25
CA ILE A 48 -9.30 32.12 -11.18
C ILE A 48 -9.84 30.90 -10.42
N GLN A 49 -9.85 29.75 -11.08
CA GLN A 49 -10.23 28.49 -10.45
C GLN A 49 -9.01 27.79 -9.85
N VAL A 50 -9.05 27.53 -8.56
CA VAL A 50 -7.99 26.83 -7.83
C VAL A 50 -8.56 25.52 -7.28
N ALA A 51 -7.82 24.42 -7.47
CA ALA A 51 -8.18 23.16 -6.82
C ALA A 51 -7.94 23.26 -5.31
N ASP A 52 -8.85 22.70 -4.51
CA ASP A 52 -8.66 22.70 -3.06
C ASP A 52 -7.33 22.05 -2.66
N ARG A 53 -6.69 22.62 -1.63
CA ARG A 53 -5.38 22.24 -1.10
C ARG A 53 -5.33 20.77 -0.69
N TRP A 54 -6.47 20.19 -0.28
CA TRP A 54 -6.56 18.77 0.02
C TRP A 54 -6.00 17.90 -1.11
N HIS A 55 -6.28 18.25 -2.38
CA HIS A 55 -5.81 17.49 -3.53
C HIS A 55 -4.30 17.51 -3.72
N LEU A 56 -3.62 18.58 -3.29
CA LEU A 56 -2.16 18.65 -3.34
C LEU A 56 -1.54 17.65 -2.36
N MET A 57 -2.08 17.60 -1.15
CA MET A 57 -1.64 16.67 -0.10
C MET A 57 -1.96 15.21 -0.45
N GLU A 58 -3.15 14.97 -1.01
CA GLU A 58 -3.56 13.64 -1.48
C GLU A 58 -2.68 13.16 -2.63
N ASN A 59 -2.42 14.02 -3.63
CA ASN A 59 -1.53 13.70 -4.75
C ASN A 59 -0.10 13.38 -4.28
N ALA A 60 0.46 14.16 -3.35
CA ALA A 60 1.79 13.91 -2.81
C ALA A 60 1.85 12.57 -2.04
N SER A 61 0.81 12.28 -1.25
CA SER A 61 0.68 11.01 -0.53
C SER A 61 0.53 9.81 -1.48
N ALA A 62 -0.24 9.97 -2.55
CA ALA A 62 -0.42 8.94 -3.59
C ALA A 62 0.87 8.68 -4.36
N ALA A 63 1.60 9.73 -4.74
CA ALA A 63 2.89 9.63 -5.42
C ALA A 63 3.93 8.91 -4.54
N PHE A 64 3.99 9.25 -3.25
CA PHE A 64 4.88 8.57 -2.31
C PHE A 64 4.51 7.09 -2.14
N LEU A 65 3.21 6.77 -2.02
CA LEU A 65 2.77 5.38 -1.97
C LEU A 65 3.16 4.60 -3.24
N ASP A 66 3.10 5.22 -4.42
CA ASP A 66 3.55 4.60 -5.66
C ASP A 66 5.06 4.35 -5.67
N ALA A 67 5.87 5.32 -5.21
CA ALA A 67 7.31 5.15 -5.04
C ALA A 67 7.66 3.98 -4.11
N VAL A 68 6.95 3.87 -2.97
CA VAL A 68 7.10 2.73 -2.05
C VAL A 68 6.71 1.42 -2.73
N ARG A 69 5.59 1.39 -3.47
CA ARG A 69 5.14 0.19 -4.23
C ARG A 69 6.19 -0.29 -5.23
N ARG A 70 6.79 0.62 -5.99
CA ARG A 70 7.87 0.33 -6.95
C ARG A 70 9.14 -0.19 -6.25
N SER A 71 9.38 0.27 -5.03
CA SER A 71 10.56 -0.07 -4.24
C SER A 71 10.40 -1.31 -3.37
N MET A 72 9.20 -1.91 -3.31
CA MET A 72 8.91 -3.06 -2.44
C MET A 72 9.82 -4.26 -2.67
N ASN A 73 10.36 -4.45 -3.87
CA ASN A 73 11.32 -5.53 -4.12
C ASN A 73 12.63 -5.29 -3.37
N ARG A 74 13.22 -4.11 -3.53
CA ARG A 74 14.45 -3.70 -2.82
C ARG A 74 14.26 -3.71 -1.31
N ILE A 75 13.11 -3.22 -0.82
CA ILE A 75 12.73 -3.26 0.59
C ILE A 75 12.75 -4.69 1.14
N ARG A 76 12.18 -5.66 0.41
CA ARG A 76 12.12 -7.05 0.87
C ARG A 76 13.49 -7.72 0.89
N THR A 77 14.31 -7.45 -0.14
CA THR A 77 15.69 -7.93 -0.20
C THR A 77 16.51 -7.38 0.95
N ALA A 78 16.40 -6.07 1.22
CA ALA A 78 17.11 -5.40 2.30
C ALA A 78 16.70 -5.88 3.68
N ILE A 79 15.41 -6.15 3.87
CA ILE A 79 14.92 -6.67 5.15
C ILE A 79 15.42 -8.11 5.33
N GLY A 80 15.47 -8.93 4.28
CA GLY A 80 15.89 -10.34 4.38
C GLY A 80 14.71 -11.32 4.29
N ALA A 81 13.52 -10.82 3.95
CA ALA A 81 12.29 -11.61 3.85
C ALA A 81 12.16 -12.43 2.56
N THR A 82 13.24 -12.55 1.78
CA THR A 82 13.27 -13.35 0.54
C THR A 82 13.29 -14.85 0.84
N THR A 83 13.64 -15.27 2.06
CA THR A 83 13.70 -16.68 2.44
C THR A 83 12.39 -17.12 3.09
N ILE A 84 11.39 -17.46 2.25
CA ILE A 84 10.19 -18.18 2.74
C ILE A 84 10.64 -19.58 3.14
N ASN A 85 10.58 -19.93 4.43
CA ASN A 85 10.79 -21.31 4.85
C ASN A 85 9.57 -22.18 4.46
N PRO A 86 9.70 -23.13 3.50
CA PRO A 86 8.58 -23.93 3.01
C PRO A 86 7.95 -24.84 4.08
N GLU A 87 8.68 -25.12 5.16
CA GLU A 87 8.25 -26.01 6.25
C GLU A 87 7.21 -25.36 7.17
N LEU A 88 7.12 -24.03 7.13
CA LEU A 88 6.16 -23.24 7.92
C LEU A 88 4.85 -22.97 7.17
N LEU A 89 4.75 -23.35 5.89
CA LEU A 89 3.56 -23.17 5.07
C LEU A 89 2.50 -24.21 5.42
N THR A 90 1.25 -23.77 5.63
CA THR A 90 0.08 -24.66 5.72
C THR A 90 -0.17 -25.36 4.38
N CYS A 91 -0.95 -26.46 4.35
CA CYS A 91 -1.23 -27.19 3.11
C CYS A 91 -1.84 -26.28 2.00
N ALA A 92 -2.71 -25.34 2.37
CA ALA A 92 -3.27 -24.36 1.43
C ALA A 92 -2.23 -23.33 0.94
N GLU A 93 -1.30 -22.92 1.80
CA GLU A 93 -0.19 -22.04 1.44
C GLU A 93 0.86 -22.77 0.59
N LYS A 94 1.10 -24.07 0.81
CA LYS A 94 1.98 -24.92 -0.02
C LYS A 94 1.46 -25.05 -1.45
N LEU A 95 0.17 -25.30 -1.65
CA LEU A 95 -0.42 -25.37 -2.99
C LEU A 95 -0.27 -24.04 -3.74
N ARG A 96 -0.44 -22.92 -3.04
CA ARG A 96 -0.23 -21.57 -3.60
C ARG A 96 1.25 -21.26 -3.84
N TYR A 97 2.13 -21.76 -2.98
CA TYR A 97 3.59 -21.60 -3.11
C TYR A 97 4.12 -22.37 -4.31
N GLN A 98 3.61 -23.58 -4.56
CA GLN A 98 3.86 -24.31 -5.80
C GLN A 98 3.38 -23.51 -7.03
N GLY A 99 2.21 -22.86 -6.96
CA GLY A 99 1.76 -21.95 -8.02
C GLY A 99 2.63 -20.70 -8.17
N TYR A 100 3.26 -20.22 -7.11
CA TYR A 100 4.28 -19.16 -7.16
C TYR A 100 5.58 -19.64 -7.83
N LEU A 101 6.08 -20.82 -7.46
CA LEU A 101 7.27 -21.41 -8.08
C LEU A 101 7.09 -21.59 -9.59
N ARG A 102 5.96 -22.15 -10.04
CA ARG A 102 5.68 -22.27 -11.49
C ARG A 102 5.69 -20.92 -12.22
N ARG A 103 5.21 -19.86 -11.58
CA ARG A 103 5.22 -18.50 -12.14
C ARG A 103 6.63 -17.90 -12.15
N GLN A 104 7.44 -18.17 -11.13
CA GLN A 104 8.86 -17.81 -11.10
C GLN A 104 9.63 -18.52 -12.20
N ASP A 105 9.42 -19.82 -12.39
CA ASP A 105 10.05 -20.61 -13.46
C ASP A 105 9.66 -20.05 -14.84
N SER A 106 8.36 -19.77 -15.04
CA SER A 106 7.85 -19.13 -16.26
C SER A 106 8.50 -17.76 -16.50
N HIS A 107 8.67 -16.98 -15.44
CA HIS A 107 9.29 -15.66 -15.49
C HIS A 107 10.78 -15.75 -15.83
N ALA A 108 11.50 -16.71 -15.24
CA ALA A 108 12.91 -16.96 -15.51
C ALA A 108 13.13 -17.39 -16.98
N VAL A 109 12.32 -18.32 -17.49
CA VAL A 109 12.38 -18.77 -18.89
C VAL A 109 12.13 -17.62 -19.87
N ILE A 110 11.10 -16.79 -19.63
CA ILE A 110 10.82 -15.63 -20.47
C ILE A 110 11.97 -14.62 -20.40
N THR A 111 12.49 -14.35 -19.20
CA THR A 111 13.60 -13.40 -19.00
C THR A 111 14.86 -13.84 -19.74
N ALA A 112 15.20 -15.13 -19.69
CA ALA A 112 16.33 -15.71 -20.42
C ALA A 112 16.15 -15.52 -21.94
N LEU A 113 14.99 -15.87 -22.49
CA LEU A 113 14.70 -15.70 -23.92
C LEU A 113 14.72 -14.23 -24.37
N VAL A 114 14.29 -13.30 -23.51
CA VAL A 114 14.39 -11.85 -23.77
C VAL A 114 15.86 -11.42 -23.78
N SER A 115 16.67 -11.93 -22.84
CA SER A 115 18.12 -11.65 -22.78
C SER A 115 18.86 -12.20 -24.00
N ASP A 116 18.43 -13.33 -24.54
CA ASP A 116 18.97 -13.95 -25.76
C ASP A 116 18.54 -13.23 -27.06
N GLY A 117 17.79 -12.12 -26.95
CA GLY A 117 17.36 -11.31 -28.09
C GLY A 117 16.21 -11.92 -28.91
N VAL A 118 15.51 -12.94 -28.38
CA VAL A 118 14.41 -13.58 -29.08
C VAL A 118 13.21 -12.62 -29.18
N SER A 119 12.59 -12.55 -30.37
CA SER A 119 11.42 -11.66 -30.57
C SER A 119 10.24 -12.07 -29.68
N LEU A 120 9.48 -11.08 -29.19
CA LEU A 120 8.32 -11.34 -28.31
C LEU A 120 7.28 -12.29 -28.92
N LYS A 121 7.12 -12.28 -30.25
CA LYS A 121 6.19 -13.19 -30.96
C LYS A 121 6.68 -14.64 -30.88
N GLU A 122 7.98 -14.85 -31.01
CA GLU A 122 8.59 -16.18 -30.91
C GLU A 122 8.60 -16.69 -29.46
N ILE A 123 8.81 -15.81 -28.47
CA ILE A 123 8.69 -16.17 -27.05
C ILE A 123 7.29 -16.66 -26.72
N VAL A 124 6.24 -15.98 -27.21
CA VAL A 124 4.84 -16.43 -27.05
C VAL A 124 4.64 -17.82 -27.65
N ARG A 125 5.19 -18.07 -28.85
CA ARG A 125 5.07 -19.37 -29.54
C ARG A 125 5.78 -20.50 -28.79
N ARG A 126 6.98 -20.23 -28.25
CA ARG A 126 7.80 -21.23 -27.52
C ARG A 126 7.26 -21.54 -26.13
N THR A 127 6.78 -20.53 -25.41
CA THR A 127 6.38 -20.67 -24.00
C THR A 127 4.88 -20.90 -23.81
N GLY A 128 4.06 -20.65 -24.84
CA GLY A 128 2.59 -20.74 -24.75
C GLY A 128 1.95 -19.65 -23.86
N HIS A 129 2.73 -18.70 -23.36
CA HIS A 129 2.25 -17.62 -22.50
C HIS A 129 1.63 -16.46 -23.28
N SER A 130 0.71 -15.73 -22.65
CA SER A 130 0.02 -14.63 -23.30
C SER A 130 0.98 -13.50 -23.70
N ARG A 131 0.68 -12.84 -24.82
CA ARG A 131 1.49 -11.71 -25.33
C ARG A 131 1.62 -10.58 -24.31
N ASN A 132 0.60 -10.35 -23.49
CA ASN A 132 0.65 -9.34 -22.42
C ASN A 132 1.62 -9.72 -21.31
N LEU A 133 1.65 -11.00 -20.89
CA LEU A 133 2.60 -11.47 -19.87
C LEU A 133 4.05 -11.32 -20.36
N VAL A 134 4.33 -11.80 -21.58
CA VAL A 134 5.66 -11.71 -22.20
C VAL A 134 6.11 -10.24 -22.34
N ARG A 135 5.23 -9.36 -22.79
CA ARG A 135 5.51 -7.91 -22.91
C ARG A 135 5.73 -7.26 -21.53
N GLN A 136 4.99 -7.68 -20.51
CA GLN A 136 5.15 -7.17 -19.16
C GLN A 136 6.51 -7.56 -18.57
N ILE A 137 6.92 -8.82 -18.73
CA ILE A 137 8.21 -9.36 -18.26
C ILE A 137 9.39 -8.72 -19.01
N SER A 138 9.28 -8.56 -20.33
CA SER A 138 10.31 -7.87 -21.13
C SER A 138 10.58 -6.43 -20.68
N ARG A 139 9.59 -5.76 -20.09
CA ARG A 139 9.73 -4.39 -19.54
C ARG A 139 10.19 -4.36 -18.08
N GLY A 140 10.62 -5.49 -17.52
CA GLY A 140 11.01 -5.62 -16.12
C GLY A 140 9.82 -5.64 -15.13
N GLY A 141 8.59 -5.86 -15.61
CA GLY A 141 7.40 -6.00 -14.77
C GLY A 141 6.96 -7.47 -14.62
N GLY A 142 6.19 -7.80 -13.58
CA GLY A 142 5.60 -9.15 -13.48
C GLY A 142 6.32 -10.16 -12.59
N THR A 143 7.25 -9.74 -11.73
CA THR A 143 7.62 -10.55 -10.56
C THR A 143 6.42 -10.71 -9.66
N ASP A 144 5.76 -11.86 -9.80
CA ASP A 144 4.60 -12.23 -9.02
C ASP A 144 5.05 -12.54 -7.59
N MET A 145 4.59 -11.75 -6.63
CA MET A 145 4.94 -11.92 -5.22
C MET A 145 3.90 -12.84 -4.57
N PHE A 146 4.34 -13.90 -3.89
CA PHE A 146 3.44 -14.70 -3.06
C PHE A 146 2.79 -13.80 -1.98
N ARG A 147 1.49 -13.54 -2.12
CA ARG A 147 0.71 -12.78 -1.14
C ARG A 147 -0.04 -13.75 -0.22
N THR A 148 0.41 -13.89 1.03
CA THR A 148 -0.40 -14.53 2.08
C THR A 148 -1.59 -13.60 2.36
N ARG A 149 -2.82 -14.06 2.13
CA ARG A 149 -4.03 -13.26 2.38
C ARG A 149 -4.09 -12.90 3.86
N GLN A 150 -4.59 -11.70 4.16
CA GLN A 150 -4.96 -11.28 5.50
C GLN A 150 -5.99 -12.30 6.05
N SER A 151 -5.65 -12.94 7.16
CA SER A 151 -6.53 -13.93 7.79
C SER A 151 -7.65 -13.19 8.51
N THR A 152 -8.83 -13.79 8.62
CA THR A 152 -9.87 -13.32 9.56
C THR A 152 -9.36 -13.31 11.01
N LEU A 153 -8.26 -14.03 11.27
CA LEU A 153 -7.56 -14.06 12.55
C LEU A 153 -6.76 -12.78 12.86
N ASP A 154 -6.44 -11.94 11.85
CA ASP A 154 -5.48 -10.84 12.01
C ASP A 154 -5.96 -9.77 13.02
N GLY A 155 -7.28 -9.55 13.12
CA GLY A 155 -7.87 -8.66 14.14
C GLY A 155 -7.85 -9.24 15.56
N HIS A 156 -7.63 -10.55 15.70
CA HIS A 156 -7.64 -11.26 16.98
C HIS A 156 -6.24 -11.70 17.44
N LEU A 157 -5.19 -11.38 16.67
CA LEU A 157 -3.80 -11.70 17.01
C LEU A 157 -3.37 -11.12 18.37
N PRO A 158 -3.69 -9.87 18.75
CA PRO A 158 -3.28 -9.34 20.05
C PRO A 158 -3.83 -10.16 21.22
N PHE A 159 -5.08 -10.63 21.11
CA PHE A 159 -5.69 -11.49 22.12
C PHE A 159 -5.03 -12.86 22.17
N LEU A 160 -4.82 -13.48 21.01
CA LEU A 160 -4.16 -14.79 20.92
C LEU A 160 -2.73 -14.75 21.47
N ASP A 161 -1.98 -13.69 21.18
CA ASP A 161 -0.63 -13.46 21.68
C ASP A 161 -0.61 -13.34 23.21
N ALA A 162 -1.58 -12.60 23.78
CA ALA A 162 -1.73 -12.48 25.24
C ALA A 162 -2.09 -13.81 25.90
N GLN A 163 -2.98 -14.61 25.30
CA GLN A 163 -3.31 -15.94 25.82
C GLN A 163 -2.12 -16.92 25.71
N TRP A 164 -1.32 -16.76 24.66
CA TRP A 164 -0.12 -17.56 24.45
C TRP A 164 0.98 -17.27 25.47
N SER A 165 1.21 -16.00 25.79
CA SER A 165 2.17 -15.58 26.82
C SER A 165 1.76 -16.02 28.22
N VAL A 166 0.46 -16.16 28.48
CA VAL A 166 -0.09 -16.70 29.74
C VAL A 166 -0.01 -18.24 29.79
N GLY A 167 0.46 -18.90 28.72
CA GLY A 167 0.71 -20.34 28.70
C GLY A 167 -0.42 -21.18 28.08
N CYS A 168 -1.46 -20.57 27.51
CA CYS A 168 -2.49 -21.33 26.80
C CYS A 168 -1.94 -21.78 25.43
N ARG A 169 -1.48 -23.04 25.36
CA ARG A 169 -0.92 -23.63 24.13
C ARG A 169 -1.91 -24.48 23.34
N ASN A 170 -3.11 -24.73 23.87
CA ASN A 170 -4.10 -25.57 23.20
C ASN A 170 -4.90 -24.77 22.14
N GLY A 171 -4.75 -25.14 20.86
CA GLY A 171 -5.44 -24.46 19.75
C GLY A 171 -6.96 -24.53 19.81
N ALA A 172 -7.54 -25.62 20.36
CA ALA A 172 -8.98 -25.76 20.53
C ALA A 172 -9.53 -24.92 21.68
N GLU A 173 -8.71 -24.70 22.70
CA GLU A 173 -9.06 -23.81 23.81
C GLU A 173 -9.02 -22.34 23.39
N LEU A 174 -7.97 -21.94 22.66
CA LEU A 174 -7.86 -20.61 22.08
C LEU A 174 -9.03 -20.29 21.14
N TRP A 175 -9.48 -21.25 20.34
CA TRP A 175 -10.65 -21.07 19.49
C TRP A 175 -11.94 -20.90 20.29
N ARG A 176 -12.15 -21.69 21.35
CA ARG A 176 -13.33 -21.54 22.24
C ARG A 176 -13.36 -20.15 22.87
N ARG A 177 -12.22 -19.65 23.36
CA ARG A 177 -12.08 -18.30 23.92
C ARG A 177 -12.36 -17.21 22.87
N LEU A 178 -11.85 -17.37 21.65
CA LEU A 178 -12.13 -16.46 20.53
C LEU A 178 -13.60 -16.45 20.12
N LYS A 179 -14.24 -17.63 20.07
CA LYS A 179 -15.65 -17.75 19.72
C LYS A 179 -16.54 -17.00 20.72
N GLY A 180 -16.18 -17.02 22.01
CA GLY A 180 -16.85 -16.22 23.06
C GLY A 180 -16.72 -14.70 22.87
N GLN A 181 -15.70 -14.23 22.13
CA GLN A 181 -15.50 -12.82 21.78
C GLN A 181 -16.07 -12.44 20.40
N GLY A 182 -16.92 -13.30 19.83
CA GLY A 182 -17.57 -13.03 18.55
C GLY A 182 -16.76 -13.42 17.31
N PHE A 183 -15.70 -14.21 17.44
CA PHE A 183 -14.96 -14.73 16.29
C PHE A 183 -15.81 -15.72 15.48
N LYS A 184 -16.00 -15.42 14.19
CA LYS A 184 -16.79 -16.25 13.25
C LYS A 184 -15.95 -17.25 12.44
N GLY A 185 -14.65 -17.38 12.73
CA GLY A 185 -13.76 -18.28 12.01
C GLY A 185 -13.74 -19.72 12.54
N SER A 186 -13.14 -20.62 11.75
CA SER A 186 -13.09 -22.04 12.08
C SER A 186 -11.99 -22.40 13.07
N LEU A 187 -12.21 -23.50 13.82
CA LEU A 187 -11.24 -24.10 14.73
C LEU A 187 -9.88 -24.36 14.05
N ARG A 188 -9.93 -24.83 12.80
CA ARG A 188 -8.75 -25.17 12.00
C ARG A 188 -7.78 -23.99 11.88
N VAL A 189 -8.28 -22.77 11.67
CA VAL A 189 -7.44 -21.57 11.51
C VAL A 189 -6.68 -21.25 12.79
N VAL A 190 -7.32 -21.40 13.95
CA VAL A 190 -6.69 -21.15 15.27
C VAL A 190 -5.74 -22.28 15.66
N ALA A 191 -6.08 -23.53 15.36
CA ALA A 191 -5.21 -24.67 15.58
C ALA A 191 -3.95 -24.64 14.70
N GLU A 192 -4.07 -24.21 13.45
CA GLU A 192 -2.95 -23.96 12.54
C GLU A 192 -2.06 -22.82 13.08
N TRP A 193 -2.64 -21.72 13.54
CA TRP A 193 -1.88 -20.64 14.20
C TRP A 193 -1.12 -21.12 15.44
N ALA A 194 -1.76 -21.89 16.33
CA ALA A 194 -1.12 -22.44 17.53
C ALA A 194 0.02 -23.42 17.17
N THR A 195 -0.17 -24.21 16.12
CA THR A 195 0.86 -25.14 15.63
C THR A 195 2.05 -24.40 15.05
N ARG A 196 1.83 -23.32 14.29
CA ARG A 196 2.91 -22.44 13.82
C ARG A 196 3.71 -21.85 14.97
N ARG A 197 3.01 -21.39 16.02
CA ARG A 197 3.65 -20.70 17.15
C ARG A 197 4.50 -21.64 18.00
N ARG A 198 4.06 -22.90 18.20
CA ARG A 198 4.92 -23.96 18.75
C ARG A 198 6.17 -24.19 17.92
N ARG A 199 6.02 -24.35 16.59
CA ARG A 199 7.16 -24.60 15.68
C ARG A 199 8.13 -23.42 15.66
N ALA A 200 7.64 -22.18 15.71
CA ALA A 200 8.46 -20.98 15.76
C ALA A 200 9.23 -20.85 17.09
N GLU A 201 8.64 -21.24 18.22
CA GLU A 201 9.31 -21.27 19.52
C GLU A 201 10.37 -22.37 19.61
N THR A 202 10.18 -23.51 18.92
CA THR A 202 11.19 -24.57 18.84
C THR A 202 12.42 -24.18 18.00
N ILE A 203 12.28 -23.23 17.06
CA ILE A 203 13.34 -22.79 16.11
C ILE A 203 13.85 -21.38 16.52
N SER A 204 13.93 -21.11 17.82
CA SER A 204 14.04 -19.75 18.39
C SER A 204 15.12 -18.87 17.71
N HIS A 205 14.71 -17.64 17.37
CA HIS A 205 15.49 -16.41 17.07
C HIS A 205 15.72 -15.87 15.63
N GLN A 206 15.19 -16.45 14.54
CA GLN A 206 15.45 -15.87 13.19
C GLN A 206 14.26 -15.28 12.42
N GLN A 207 13.05 -15.21 12.98
CA GLN A 207 11.88 -14.77 12.21
C GLN A 207 11.10 -13.60 12.84
N LEU A 208 11.72 -12.42 12.80
CA LEU A 208 11.01 -11.14 12.92
C LEU A 208 10.80 -10.50 11.54
N GLN A 209 10.37 -11.23 10.51
CA GLN A 209 10.33 -10.63 9.16
C GLN A 209 9.09 -10.96 8.34
N LYS A 210 7.98 -10.33 8.74
CA LYS A 210 6.93 -10.00 7.79
C LYS A 210 7.14 -8.55 7.36
N VAL A 211 7.62 -8.34 6.14
CA VAL A 211 7.77 -6.99 5.56
C VAL A 211 6.38 -6.32 5.54
N PRO A 212 6.23 -5.13 6.14
CA PRO A 212 4.93 -4.45 6.16
C PRO A 212 4.42 -4.17 4.75
N ALA A 213 3.10 -4.01 4.60
CA ALA A 213 2.52 -3.64 3.32
C ALA A 213 3.04 -2.26 2.87
N ALA A 214 3.10 -2.02 1.56
CA ALA A 214 3.53 -0.73 0.99
C ALA A 214 2.79 0.47 1.62
N ARG A 215 1.48 0.32 1.90
CA ARG A 215 0.69 1.34 2.58
C ARG A 215 1.15 1.59 4.02
N THR A 216 1.50 0.53 4.75
CA THR A 216 2.03 0.64 6.11
C THR A 216 3.40 1.32 6.10
N ILE A 217 4.31 0.92 5.20
CA ILE A 217 5.62 1.57 5.05
C ILE A 217 5.45 3.05 4.70
N ALA A 218 4.58 3.37 3.73
CA ALA A 218 4.30 4.76 3.36
C ALA A 218 3.78 5.59 4.55
N GLN A 219 2.89 5.02 5.37
CA GLN A 219 2.39 5.68 6.59
C GLN A 219 3.47 5.86 7.66
N LEU A 220 4.31 4.83 7.88
CA LEU A 220 5.42 4.87 8.85
C LEU A 220 6.44 5.95 8.48
N MET A 221 6.74 6.08 7.19
CA MET A 221 7.70 7.07 6.69
C MET A 221 7.16 8.51 6.66
N THR A 222 5.84 8.72 6.66
CA THR A 222 5.25 10.08 6.53
C THR A 222 4.49 10.56 7.76
N THR A 223 3.51 9.79 8.24
CA THR A 223 2.51 10.27 9.22
C THR A 223 2.77 9.74 10.63
N LYS A 224 3.45 8.61 10.76
CA LYS A 224 3.61 7.88 12.04
C LYS A 224 5.00 7.99 12.68
N ARG A 225 5.88 8.89 12.23
CA ARG A 225 7.24 9.03 12.80
C ARG A 225 7.26 9.30 14.30
N ASP A 226 6.27 10.04 14.81
CA ASP A 226 6.21 10.45 16.21
C ASP A 226 5.73 9.31 17.15
N HIS A 227 5.26 8.19 16.58
CA HIS A 227 4.72 7.04 17.32
C HIS A 227 5.23 5.70 16.75
N LEU A 228 6.53 5.63 16.44
CA LEU A 228 7.16 4.40 15.97
C LEU A 228 7.50 3.48 17.14
N THR A 229 7.16 2.20 17.00
CA THR A 229 7.70 1.16 17.89
C THR A 229 9.19 0.93 17.59
N LYS A 230 9.92 0.31 18.53
CA LYS A 230 11.35 -0.05 18.34
C LYS A 230 11.54 -0.93 17.09
N ALA A 231 10.64 -1.88 16.85
CA ALA A 231 10.71 -2.76 15.68
C ALA A 231 10.47 -2.03 14.35
N GLU A 232 9.53 -1.08 14.32
CA GLU A 232 9.28 -0.24 13.14
C GLU A 232 10.46 0.70 12.87
N THR A 233 11.08 1.25 13.92
CA THR A 233 12.28 2.10 13.79
C THR A 233 13.45 1.35 13.15
N VAL A 234 13.72 0.13 13.61
CA VAL A 234 14.77 -0.73 13.01
C VAL A 234 14.42 -1.06 11.55
N THR A 235 13.15 -1.39 11.27
CA THR A 235 12.71 -1.68 9.89
C THR A 235 12.88 -0.47 8.98
N LEU A 236 12.53 0.73 9.45
CA LEU A 236 12.70 1.97 8.67
C LEU A 236 14.17 2.31 8.44
N ALA A 237 15.03 2.15 9.45
CA ALA A 237 16.47 2.38 9.30
C ALA A 237 17.09 1.48 8.21
N VAL A 238 16.69 0.20 8.19
CA VAL A 238 17.10 -0.74 7.13
C VAL A 238 16.60 -0.29 5.75
N ILE A 239 15.36 0.19 5.65
CA ILE A 239 14.79 0.70 4.39
C ILE A 239 15.53 1.95 3.91
N GLU A 240 15.76 2.92 4.81
CA GLU A 240 16.43 4.18 4.49
C GLU A 240 17.88 3.94 4.03
N GLN A 241 18.59 3.00 4.66
CA GLN A 241 19.97 2.66 4.29
C GLN A 241 20.08 1.95 2.93
N ASN A 242 19.13 1.07 2.59
CA ASN A 242 19.20 0.22 1.40
C ASN A 242 18.40 0.76 0.20
N VAL A 243 17.49 1.71 0.44
CA VAL A 243 16.64 2.34 -0.56
C VAL A 243 16.68 3.88 -0.40
N PRO A 244 17.83 4.52 -0.64
CA PRO A 244 18.01 5.96 -0.39
C PRO A 244 17.02 6.84 -1.16
N MET A 245 16.62 6.43 -2.38
CA MET A 245 15.61 7.14 -3.17
C MET A 245 14.27 7.32 -2.43
N LEU A 246 13.90 6.40 -1.52
CA LEU A 246 12.70 6.55 -0.71
C LEU A 246 12.88 7.56 0.43
N ALA A 247 14.08 7.66 0.99
CA ALA A 247 14.40 8.69 1.97
C ALA A 247 14.36 10.08 1.31
N ASP A 248 14.91 10.21 0.09
CA ASP A 248 14.85 11.46 -0.69
C ASP A 248 13.40 11.84 -1.03
N ALA A 249 12.62 10.89 -1.55
CA ALA A 249 11.21 11.12 -1.84
C ALA A 249 10.41 11.50 -0.59
N GLN A 250 10.74 10.90 0.55
CA GLN A 250 10.12 11.23 1.83
C GLN A 250 10.49 12.64 2.31
N ALA A 251 11.76 13.05 2.17
CA ALA A 251 12.20 14.40 2.48
C ALA A 251 11.51 15.45 1.60
N LEU A 252 11.35 15.17 0.30
CA LEU A 252 10.60 16.02 -0.63
C LEU A 252 9.13 16.18 -0.23
N VAL A 253 8.45 15.08 0.11
CA VAL A 253 7.06 15.11 0.61
C VAL A 253 6.96 15.87 1.92
N GLY A 254 7.93 15.70 2.83
CA GLY A 254 8.00 16.43 4.09
C GLY A 254 8.15 17.95 3.88
N ARG A 255 9.09 18.36 3.00
CA ARG A 255 9.27 19.77 2.61
C ARG A 255 8.00 20.34 1.98
N PHE A 256 7.40 19.61 1.04
CA PHE A 256 6.15 20.01 0.39
C PHE A 256 5.02 20.20 1.40
N HIS A 257 4.83 19.26 2.33
CA HIS A 257 3.84 19.38 3.40
C HIS A 257 4.10 20.57 4.32
N ALA A 258 5.36 20.82 4.68
CA ALA A 258 5.75 21.95 5.52
C ALA A 258 5.50 23.29 4.83
N MET A 259 5.91 23.42 3.57
CA MET A 259 5.68 24.58 2.71
C MET A 259 4.18 24.89 2.61
N ILE A 260 3.38 23.87 2.31
CA ILE A 260 1.92 24.00 2.23
C ILE A 260 1.36 24.45 3.59
N ARG A 261 1.76 23.84 4.71
CA ARG A 261 1.31 24.26 6.08
C ARG A 261 1.72 25.69 6.44
N LYS A 262 2.94 26.11 6.10
CA LYS A 262 3.48 27.45 6.39
C LYS A 262 3.02 28.53 5.41
N LYS A 263 2.40 28.14 4.28
CA LYS A 263 2.06 29.04 3.15
C LYS A 263 3.29 29.76 2.59
N ALA A 264 4.44 29.10 2.59
CA ALA A 264 5.71 29.66 2.11
C ALA A 264 5.81 29.50 0.59
N GLU A 265 5.11 30.33 -0.17
CA GLU A 265 5.05 30.27 -1.63
C GLU A 265 6.44 30.41 -2.30
N MET A 266 7.35 31.15 -1.68
CA MET A 266 8.72 31.37 -2.19
C MET A 266 9.62 30.12 -2.17
N GLU A 267 9.19 29.02 -1.54
CA GLU A 267 9.95 27.75 -1.50
C GLU A 267 9.60 26.81 -2.70
N LEU A 268 8.64 27.19 -3.55
CA LEU A 268 8.38 26.52 -4.83
C LEU A 268 9.43 26.98 -5.85
N GLU A 269 10.47 26.17 -6.06
CA GLU A 269 11.28 26.28 -7.27
C GLU A 269 10.45 25.80 -8.47
N PRO A 270 10.36 26.58 -9.56
CA PRO A 270 9.57 26.25 -10.74
C PRO A 270 10.10 25.04 -11.54
#